data_AF-A0A6G6K9Q2-F1
#
_entry.id   AF-A0A6G6K9Q2-F1
#
_cell.length_a   1.000
_cell.length_b   1.000
_cell.length_c   1.000
_cell.angle_alpha   90.00
_cell.angle_beta   90.00
_cell.angle_gamma   90.00
#
_symmetry.space_group_name_H-M   'P 1'
#
loop_
_entity.id
_entity.type
_entity.pdbx_description
1 polymer ?
#
loop_
_entity_poly.entity_id
_entity_poly.type
_entity_poly.pdbx_seq_one_letter_code
_entity_poly.pdbx_strand_id
1 'polypeptide(L)'
;MSGQPLKCELTYPERKDNWRPFHVVVHDCALEHLMSDAQQALRVYELMCITRPGDVCKYLWVELLEVPDWVRIKAAEQREKTRFPKGSEWPENFVPLGGFDSYFSWGWEYTPSLDACWLNHRESDTFKAEIRRIFQRVIEVQRRLRVSQDPLVRREVESLELYQDPRDLDPTPPFRRTGPDYLSPIVPKRTEAYYEKLRELLERSDIESLIMSGEVPDFQVFRLICTTQANRAKDSPKHPFEAFPIGISSDCDDWLGGWKSQFIQYSEGLGYGDIWILNDADSGEHMKWLVEEHKNHHKCFLFHEGAEEIPGYRMTQGDGWILLEDESEEREYRKRGKASLEARFKRMWAHIIKEKVAE
;
A
#
# COMPACT_ATOMS: atom_id res chain seq x y z
N MET A 1 -10.95 -15.12 -9.47
CA MET A 1 -11.25 -16.54 -9.24
C MET A 1 -10.42 -16.94 -8.03
N SER A 2 -11.04 -17.08 -6.86
CA SER A 2 -10.33 -17.58 -5.68
C SER A 2 -9.94 -19.03 -5.94
N GLY A 3 -8.69 -19.39 -5.62
CA GLY A 3 -8.32 -20.80 -5.52
C GLY A 3 -9.10 -21.42 -4.37
N GLN A 4 -9.63 -22.64 -4.55
CA GLN A 4 -10.07 -23.39 -3.38
C GLN A 4 -8.84 -23.66 -2.50
N PRO A 5 -8.92 -23.45 -1.17
CA PRO A 5 -7.79 -23.69 -0.30
C PRO A 5 -7.43 -25.18 -0.29
N LEU A 6 -6.15 -25.49 -0.17
CA LEU A 6 -5.67 -26.87 -0.16
C LEU A 6 -6.02 -27.51 1.17
N LYS A 7 -6.98 -28.43 1.17
CA LYS A 7 -7.32 -29.25 2.34
C LYS A 7 -6.34 -30.41 2.45
N CYS A 8 -5.68 -30.54 3.60
CA CYS A 8 -4.77 -31.62 3.91
C CYS A 8 -5.44 -32.52 4.96
N GLU A 9 -6.18 -33.53 4.51
CA GLU A 9 -6.80 -34.52 5.38
C GLU A 9 -5.86 -35.72 5.53
N LEU A 10 -5.02 -35.70 6.56
CA LEU A 10 -4.00 -36.72 6.80
C LEU A 10 -4.33 -37.55 8.05
N THR A 11 -3.69 -38.71 8.17
CA THR A 11 -3.79 -39.56 9.36
C THR A 11 -2.42 -40.13 9.70
N TYR A 12 -2.12 -40.28 10.98
CA TYR A 12 -0.86 -40.89 11.44
C TYR A 12 -1.10 -41.96 12.51
N PRO A 13 -0.27 -43.02 12.57
CA PRO A 13 -0.37 -44.04 13.60
C PRO A 13 0.24 -43.52 14.91
N GLU A 14 -0.57 -43.42 15.96
CA GLU A 14 -0.12 -43.11 17.33
C GLU A 14 0.37 -44.39 18.03
N ARG A 15 -0.31 -45.51 17.78
CA ARG A 15 0.06 -46.87 18.20
C ARG A 15 -0.35 -47.86 17.11
N LYS A 16 0.09 -49.11 17.24
CA LYS A 16 -0.39 -50.20 16.37
C LYS A 16 -1.92 -50.23 16.40
N ASP A 17 -2.54 -50.17 15.23
CA ASP A 17 -3.99 -50.16 15.00
C ASP A 17 -4.76 -48.95 15.57
N ASN A 18 -4.07 -47.88 16.00
CA ASN A 18 -4.68 -46.63 16.46
C ASN A 18 -4.21 -45.45 15.60
N TRP A 19 -5.08 -45.02 14.69
CA TRP A 19 -4.83 -43.91 13.78
C TRP A 19 -5.49 -42.63 14.31
N ARG A 20 -4.74 -41.53 14.25
CA ARG A 20 -5.20 -40.21 14.65
C ARG A 20 -5.32 -39.30 13.43
N PRO A 21 -6.34 -38.45 13.37
CA PRO A 21 -6.48 -37.44 12.34
C PRO A 21 -5.42 -36.35 12.48
N PHE A 22 -5.03 -35.78 11.35
CA PHE A 22 -4.20 -34.59 11.23
C PHE A 22 -4.74 -33.77 10.06
N HIS A 23 -5.63 -32.83 10.37
CA HIS A 23 -6.34 -32.03 9.39
C HIS A 23 -5.92 -30.57 9.48
N VAL A 24 -5.41 -30.04 8.37
CA VAL A 24 -5.07 -28.62 8.21
C VAL A 24 -5.55 -28.12 6.87
N VAL A 25 -5.70 -26.80 6.75
CA VAL A 25 -6.03 -26.14 5.47
C VAL A 25 -4.94 -25.14 5.15
N VAL A 26 -4.39 -25.20 3.93
CA VAL A 26 -3.40 -24.24 3.46
C VAL A 26 -4.09 -23.18 2.60
N HIS A 27 -3.96 -21.92 3.03
CA HIS A 27 -4.60 -20.76 2.42
C HIS A 27 -3.57 -19.87 1.73
N ASP A 28 -3.91 -19.37 0.54
CA ASP A 28 -3.13 -18.42 -0.26
C ASP A 28 -3.70 -16.99 -0.20
N CYS A 29 -4.55 -16.67 0.78
CA CYS A 29 -5.22 -15.36 0.90
C CYS A 29 -4.23 -14.18 0.91
N ALA A 30 -3.05 -14.31 1.52
CA ALA A 30 -2.07 -13.23 1.50
C ALA A 30 -1.53 -12.94 0.09
N LEU A 31 -1.42 -13.97 -0.77
CA LEU A 31 -1.07 -13.79 -2.19
C LEU A 31 -2.23 -13.19 -2.97
N GLU A 32 -3.48 -13.59 -2.70
CA GLU A 32 -4.65 -12.96 -3.31
C GLU A 32 -4.68 -11.46 -3.01
N HIS A 33 -4.45 -11.08 -1.75
CA HIS A 33 -4.34 -9.68 -1.34
C HIS A 33 -3.20 -8.97 -2.07
N LEU A 34 -1.99 -9.54 -2.06
CA LEU A 34 -0.83 -8.94 -2.74
C LEU A 34 -1.05 -8.80 -4.26
N MET A 35 -1.67 -9.78 -4.92
CA MET A 35 -2.00 -9.70 -6.34
C MET A 35 -3.03 -8.62 -6.64
N SER A 36 -4.04 -8.46 -5.77
CA SER A 36 -5.06 -7.42 -5.89
C SER A 36 -4.47 -6.03 -5.64
N ASP A 37 -3.67 -5.88 -4.60
CA ASP A 37 -2.95 -4.64 -4.25
C ASP A 37 -2.07 -4.20 -5.42
N ALA A 38 -1.25 -5.12 -5.97
CA ALA A 38 -0.30 -4.81 -7.04
C ALA A 38 -0.99 -4.38 -8.34
N GLN A 39 -2.17 -4.91 -8.64
CA GLN A 39 -2.97 -4.46 -9.78
C GLN A 39 -3.43 -3.02 -9.66
N GLN A 40 -3.49 -2.48 -8.44
CA GLN A 40 -3.82 -1.08 -8.15
C GLN A 40 -2.57 -0.23 -7.86
N ALA A 41 -1.39 -0.68 -8.29
CA ALA A 41 -0.09 -0.06 -8.02
C ALA A 41 0.37 -0.11 -6.55
N LEU A 42 -0.28 -0.86 -5.65
CA LEU A 42 0.18 -1.04 -4.27
C LEU A 42 1.06 -2.29 -4.15
N ARG A 43 2.25 -2.19 -3.52
CA ARG A 43 3.15 -3.34 -3.27
C ARG A 43 3.56 -4.10 -4.55
N VAL A 44 3.70 -3.39 -5.68
CA VAL A 44 4.16 -3.99 -6.95
C VAL A 44 5.53 -4.61 -6.78
N TYR A 45 6.46 -3.93 -6.11
CA TYR A 45 7.79 -4.44 -5.79
C TYR A 45 7.78 -5.83 -5.14
N GLU A 46 7.02 -5.97 -4.07
CA GLU A 46 6.92 -7.24 -3.33
C GLU A 46 6.41 -8.39 -4.20
N LEU A 47 5.40 -8.13 -5.05
CA LEU A 47 4.91 -9.15 -5.98
C LEU A 47 5.98 -9.51 -7.02
N MET A 48 6.71 -8.53 -7.55
CA MET A 48 7.73 -8.74 -8.58
C MET A 48 8.96 -9.48 -8.05
N CYS A 49 9.25 -9.41 -6.74
CA CYS A 49 10.33 -10.16 -6.09
C CYS A 49 10.06 -11.66 -5.94
N ILE A 50 8.83 -12.14 -6.19
CA ILE A 50 8.52 -13.58 -6.18
C ILE A 50 9.04 -14.19 -7.50
N THR A 51 10.19 -14.86 -7.44
CA THR A 51 10.89 -15.35 -8.65
C THR A 51 10.92 -16.88 -8.78
N ARG A 52 10.63 -17.62 -7.71
CA ARG A 52 10.62 -19.09 -7.71
C ARG A 52 9.35 -19.64 -7.07
N PRO A 53 8.90 -20.85 -7.43
CA PRO A 53 7.75 -21.49 -6.79
C PRO A 53 7.86 -21.55 -5.26
N GLY A 54 9.05 -21.78 -4.70
CA GLY A 54 9.23 -21.83 -3.25
C GLY A 54 9.03 -20.49 -2.53
N ASP A 55 9.13 -19.35 -3.23
CA ASP A 55 8.94 -18.04 -2.62
C ASP A 55 7.47 -17.80 -2.25
N VAL A 56 6.52 -18.48 -2.91
CA VAL A 56 5.09 -18.40 -2.56
C VAL A 56 4.79 -18.94 -1.18
N CYS A 57 5.58 -19.90 -0.69
CA CYS A 57 5.43 -20.49 0.65
C CYS A 57 5.55 -19.43 1.76
N LYS A 58 6.25 -18.32 1.50
CA LYS A 58 6.35 -17.18 2.43
C LYS A 58 5.01 -16.49 2.65
N TYR A 59 4.00 -16.73 1.82
CA TYR A 59 2.70 -16.07 1.89
C TYR A 59 1.56 -17.03 2.25
N LEU A 60 1.87 -18.30 2.47
CA LEU A 60 0.85 -19.30 2.80
C LEU A 60 0.59 -19.32 4.31
N TRP A 61 -0.69 -19.43 4.64
CA TRP A 61 -1.18 -19.67 5.99
C TRP A 61 -1.66 -21.10 6.15
N VAL A 62 -1.44 -21.68 7.33
CA VAL A 62 -1.95 -22.99 7.72
C VAL A 62 -2.99 -22.79 8.82
N GLU A 63 -4.23 -23.18 8.54
CA GLU A 63 -5.33 -23.23 9.50
C GLU A 63 -5.35 -24.58 10.21
N LEU A 64 -5.37 -24.54 11.54
CA LEU A 64 -5.32 -25.72 12.40
C LEU A 64 -6.72 -26.24 12.74
N LEU A 65 -7.23 -27.20 11.94
CA LEU A 65 -8.56 -27.79 12.16
C LEU A 65 -8.53 -28.89 13.22
N GLU A 66 -7.86 -30.01 12.93
CA GLU A 66 -7.78 -31.17 13.81
C GLU A 66 -6.33 -31.63 13.91
N VAL A 67 -5.61 -31.04 14.86
CA VAL A 67 -4.18 -31.31 15.10
C VAL A 67 -3.94 -31.64 16.57
N PRO A 68 -2.87 -32.38 16.91
CA PRO A 68 -2.51 -32.69 18.29
C PRO A 68 -2.26 -31.43 19.13
N ASP A 69 -2.55 -31.51 20.44
CA ASP A 69 -2.49 -30.35 21.35
C ASP A 69 -1.13 -29.65 21.36
N TRP A 70 -0.03 -30.42 21.29
CA TRP A 70 1.32 -29.84 21.29
C TRP A 70 1.57 -28.93 20.08
N VAL A 71 0.93 -29.19 18.93
CA VAL A 71 1.00 -28.33 17.74
C VAL A 71 0.31 -27.00 18.02
N ARG A 72 -0.85 -27.03 18.69
CA ARG A 72 -1.57 -25.82 19.10
C ARG A 72 -0.79 -25.02 20.14
N ILE A 73 -0.14 -25.70 21.09
CA ILE A 73 0.72 -25.07 22.11
C ILE A 73 1.90 -24.37 21.44
N LYS A 74 2.64 -25.04 20.55
CA LYS A 74 3.75 -24.40 19.80
C LYS A 74 3.28 -23.19 18.97
N ALA A 75 2.11 -23.29 18.35
CA ALA A 75 1.52 -22.18 17.60
C ALA A 75 1.23 -20.97 18.50
N ALA A 76 0.65 -21.21 19.68
CA ALA A 76 0.41 -20.17 20.67
C ALA A 76 1.72 -19.54 21.18
N GLU A 77 2.72 -20.35 21.53
CA GLU A 77 4.03 -19.87 21.99
C GLU A 77 4.75 -19.03 20.93
N GLN A 78 4.71 -19.43 19.66
CA GLN A 78 5.32 -18.64 18.59
C GLN A 78 4.55 -17.33 18.34
N ARG A 79 3.22 -17.35 18.40
CA ARG A 79 2.40 -16.13 18.30
C ARG A 79 2.79 -15.12 19.38
N GLU A 80 2.98 -15.56 20.61
CA GLU A 80 3.42 -14.67 21.71
C GLU A 80 4.81 -14.06 21.49
N LYS A 81 5.72 -14.81 20.86
CA LYS A 81 7.07 -14.33 20.52
C LYS A 81 7.08 -13.30 19.39
N THR A 82 6.05 -13.27 18.55
CA THR A 82 5.98 -12.44 17.33
C THR A 82 5.28 -11.09 17.56
N ARG A 83 5.19 -10.62 18.82
CA ARG A 83 4.38 -9.45 19.26
C ARG A 83 4.77 -8.07 18.72
N PHE A 84 5.71 -7.95 17.79
CA PHE A 84 6.10 -6.70 17.17
C PHE A 84 6.41 -6.91 15.68
N PRO A 85 5.92 -6.06 14.75
CA PRO A 85 5.17 -4.80 14.92
C PRO A 85 3.62 -4.94 14.99
N LYS A 86 2.94 -3.81 15.20
CA LYS A 86 1.47 -3.68 15.31
C LYS A 86 0.82 -4.06 13.97
N GLY A 87 -0.19 -4.94 13.96
CA GLY A 87 -0.88 -5.37 12.72
C GLY A 87 -0.26 -6.59 11.99
N SER A 88 0.66 -7.30 12.64
CA SER A 88 1.18 -8.63 12.24
C SER A 88 0.76 -9.75 13.21
N GLU A 89 -0.31 -9.52 13.97
CA GLU A 89 -0.89 -10.52 14.86
C GLU A 89 -1.35 -11.72 14.04
N TRP A 90 -0.84 -12.91 14.37
CA TRP A 90 -1.29 -14.11 13.68
C TRP A 90 -2.76 -14.34 14.01
N PRO A 91 -3.62 -14.52 13.00
CA PRO A 91 -5.02 -14.81 13.23
C PRO A 91 -5.18 -16.05 14.12
N GLU A 92 -6.26 -16.10 14.89
CA GLU A 92 -6.54 -17.23 15.77
C GLU A 92 -6.67 -18.52 14.95
N ASN A 93 -6.01 -19.60 15.38
CA ASN A 93 -5.86 -20.87 14.65
C ASN A 93 -5.04 -20.86 13.35
N PHE A 94 -4.41 -19.74 12.98
CA PHE A 94 -3.52 -19.68 11.82
C PHE A 94 -2.04 -19.62 12.23
N VAL A 95 -1.20 -20.27 11.42
CA VAL A 95 0.26 -20.26 11.53
C VAL A 95 0.87 -20.06 10.14
N PRO A 96 1.91 -19.23 9.98
CA PRO A 96 2.65 -19.18 8.72
C PRO A 96 3.18 -20.56 8.32
N LEU A 97 3.12 -20.93 7.04
CA LEU A 97 3.61 -22.24 6.59
C LEU A 97 5.06 -22.52 7.02
N GLY A 98 5.97 -21.55 6.88
CA GLY A 98 7.36 -21.71 7.32
C GLY A 98 7.51 -21.88 8.84
N GLY A 99 6.63 -21.24 9.63
CA GLY A 99 6.59 -21.43 11.08
C GLY A 99 6.02 -22.80 11.45
N PHE A 100 4.97 -23.23 10.76
CA PHE A 100 4.36 -24.54 10.93
C PHE A 100 5.31 -25.68 10.55
N ASP A 101 6.02 -25.56 9.43
CA ASP A 101 7.02 -26.53 8.98
C ASP A 101 8.13 -26.73 10.03
N SER A 102 8.48 -25.69 10.81
CA SER A 102 9.51 -25.77 11.87
C SER A 102 9.11 -26.65 13.06
N TYR A 103 7.84 -27.07 13.16
CA TYR A 103 7.37 -27.94 14.24
C TYR A 103 7.78 -29.39 14.07
N PHE A 104 8.11 -29.80 12.86
CA PHE A 104 8.34 -31.18 12.45
C PHE A 104 9.76 -31.35 11.94
N SER A 105 10.37 -32.50 12.20
CA SER A 105 11.76 -32.76 11.80
C SER A 105 12.00 -34.21 11.42
N TRP A 106 12.81 -34.43 10.39
CA TRP A 106 13.30 -35.77 10.06
C TRP A 106 14.27 -36.24 11.16
N GLY A 107 13.92 -37.35 11.80
CA GLY A 107 14.73 -38.05 12.81
C GLY A 107 15.40 -39.31 12.28
N TRP A 108 15.58 -39.43 10.96
CA TRP A 108 16.02 -40.67 10.29
C TRP A 108 15.11 -41.85 10.68
N GLU A 109 15.66 -42.92 11.25
CA GLU A 109 14.92 -44.10 11.71
C GLU A 109 13.97 -43.81 12.89
N TYR A 110 14.16 -42.70 13.60
CA TYR A 110 13.37 -42.31 14.77
C TYR A 110 12.37 -41.19 14.47
N THR A 111 12.12 -40.88 13.19
CA THR A 111 11.14 -39.85 12.83
C THR A 111 9.77 -40.21 13.41
N PRO A 112 9.19 -39.38 14.28
CA PRO A 112 7.84 -39.62 14.80
C PRO A 112 6.84 -39.74 13.64
N SER A 113 5.88 -40.66 13.74
CA SER A 113 4.91 -40.90 12.67
C SER A 113 4.13 -39.65 12.27
N LEU A 114 3.88 -38.75 13.22
CA LEU A 114 3.25 -37.45 13.01
C LEU A 114 4.11 -36.51 12.14
N ASP A 115 5.39 -36.38 12.46
CA ASP A 115 6.35 -35.60 11.68
C ASP A 115 6.48 -36.17 10.27
N ALA A 116 6.66 -37.48 10.15
CA ALA A 116 6.73 -38.15 8.86
C ALA A 116 5.45 -37.93 8.04
N CYS A 117 4.27 -37.91 8.67
CA CYS A 117 2.99 -37.67 8.00
C CYS A 117 2.97 -36.30 7.30
N TRP A 118 3.29 -35.22 8.03
CA TRP A 118 3.35 -33.88 7.46
C TRP A 118 4.46 -33.72 6.43
N LEU A 119 5.69 -34.16 6.76
CA LEU A 119 6.86 -34.00 5.90
C LEU A 119 6.71 -34.76 4.58
N ASN A 120 6.19 -36.00 4.61
CA ASN A 120 5.89 -36.76 3.38
C ASN A 120 4.82 -36.07 2.52
N HIS A 121 3.76 -35.54 3.15
CA HIS A 121 2.76 -34.77 2.42
C HIS A 121 3.37 -33.52 1.78
N ARG A 122 4.24 -32.81 2.50
CA ARG A 122 4.96 -31.62 2.02
C ARG A 122 5.90 -31.92 0.85
N GLU A 123 6.45 -33.12 0.80
CA GLU A 123 7.29 -33.60 -0.32
C GLU A 123 6.47 -34.26 -1.44
N SER A 124 5.16 -34.45 -1.27
CA SER A 124 4.29 -35.09 -2.26
C SER A 124 4.17 -34.29 -3.55
N ASP A 125 3.92 -35.00 -4.65
CA ASP A 125 3.67 -34.37 -5.95
C ASP A 125 2.40 -33.51 -5.95
N THR A 126 1.39 -33.87 -5.16
CA THR A 126 0.17 -33.07 -4.99
C THR A 126 0.49 -31.70 -4.42
N PHE A 127 1.24 -31.65 -3.31
CA PHE A 127 1.64 -30.37 -2.69
C PHE A 127 2.53 -29.55 -3.64
N LYS A 128 3.52 -30.19 -4.27
CA LYS A 128 4.40 -29.53 -5.26
C LYS A 128 3.63 -28.99 -6.46
N ALA A 129 2.64 -29.72 -6.97
CA ALA A 129 1.79 -29.28 -8.08
C ALA A 129 0.96 -28.07 -7.68
N GLU A 130 0.44 -28.05 -6.46
CA GLU A 130 -0.35 -26.93 -5.94
C GLU A 130 0.49 -25.65 -5.77
N ILE A 131 1.69 -25.76 -5.18
CA ILE A 131 2.64 -24.64 -5.10
C ILE A 131 2.98 -24.09 -6.48
N ARG A 132 3.20 -24.97 -7.48
CA ARG A 132 3.43 -24.54 -8.87
C ARG A 132 2.19 -23.86 -9.45
N ARG A 133 0.99 -24.37 -9.20
CA ARG A 133 -0.27 -23.76 -9.65
C ARG A 133 -0.42 -22.35 -9.10
N ILE A 134 -0.20 -22.15 -7.81
CA ILE A 134 -0.22 -20.83 -7.16
C ILE A 134 0.82 -19.91 -7.79
N PHE A 135 2.06 -20.38 -7.97
CA PHE A 135 3.12 -19.60 -8.60
C PHE A 135 2.79 -19.18 -10.04
N GLN A 136 2.14 -20.03 -10.84
CA GLN A 136 1.70 -19.66 -12.19
C GLN A 136 0.70 -18.50 -12.19
N ARG A 137 -0.14 -18.38 -11.15
CA ARG A 137 -1.04 -17.22 -10.99
C ARG A 137 -0.25 -15.94 -10.74
N VAL A 138 0.77 -16.00 -9.89
CA VAL A 138 1.68 -14.88 -9.63
C VAL A 138 2.37 -14.44 -10.93
N ILE A 139 2.93 -15.39 -11.69
CA ILE A 139 3.57 -15.11 -13.00
C ILE A 139 2.61 -14.42 -13.96
N GLU A 140 1.36 -14.88 -14.03
CA GLU A 140 0.35 -14.26 -14.90
C GLU A 140 0.04 -12.81 -14.48
N VAL A 141 -0.06 -12.52 -13.18
CA VAL A 141 -0.24 -11.13 -12.71
C VAL A 141 0.98 -10.28 -12.99
N GLN A 142 2.19 -10.78 -12.71
CA GLN A 142 3.44 -10.07 -13.03
C GLN A 142 3.55 -9.77 -14.53
N ARG A 143 3.13 -10.70 -15.40
CA ARG A 143 3.10 -10.48 -16.87
C ARG A 143 2.17 -9.33 -17.24
N ARG A 144 0.99 -9.23 -16.61
CA ARG A 144 0.05 -8.12 -16.83
C ARG A 144 0.62 -6.79 -16.34
N LEU A 145 1.29 -6.76 -15.19
CA LEU A 145 1.90 -5.55 -14.66
C LEU A 145 3.00 -5.00 -15.59
N ARG A 146 3.83 -5.87 -16.17
CA ARG A 146 4.87 -5.47 -17.15
C ARG A 146 4.32 -4.78 -18.40
N VAL A 147 3.08 -5.06 -18.79
CA VAL A 147 2.42 -4.44 -19.95
C VAL A 147 1.34 -3.42 -19.55
N SER A 148 1.25 -3.10 -18.26
CA SER A 148 0.27 -2.15 -17.74
C SER A 148 0.45 -0.77 -18.37
N GLN A 149 -0.66 -0.06 -18.60
CA GLN A 149 -0.64 1.35 -19.00
C GLN A 149 -0.73 2.30 -17.80
N ASP A 150 -0.90 1.76 -16.59
CA ASP A 150 -0.86 2.54 -15.36
C ASP A 150 0.55 3.15 -15.18
N PRO A 151 0.67 4.50 -15.13
CA PRO A 151 1.97 5.15 -15.04
C PRO A 151 2.71 4.84 -13.73
N LEU A 152 2.00 4.56 -12.63
CA LEU A 152 2.62 4.23 -11.35
C LEU A 152 3.19 2.81 -11.39
N VAL A 153 2.42 1.84 -11.88
CA VAL A 153 2.90 0.46 -12.07
C VAL A 153 4.11 0.44 -13.00
N ARG A 154 4.03 1.12 -14.15
CA ARG A 154 5.12 1.17 -15.13
C ARG A 154 6.40 1.69 -14.53
N ARG A 155 6.34 2.80 -13.78
CA ARG A 155 7.52 3.38 -13.13
C ARG A 155 8.16 2.44 -12.12
N GLU A 156 7.36 1.74 -11.32
CA GLU A 156 7.87 0.81 -10.32
C GLU A 156 8.50 -0.42 -11.00
N VAL A 157 7.86 -0.97 -12.03
CA VAL A 157 8.42 -2.08 -12.82
C VAL A 157 9.70 -1.67 -13.56
N GLU A 158 9.71 -0.52 -14.22
CA GLU A 158 10.91 0.01 -14.89
C GLU A 158 12.07 0.23 -13.89
N SER A 159 11.76 0.69 -12.67
CA SER A 159 12.76 0.85 -11.59
C SER A 159 13.39 -0.47 -11.18
N LEU A 160 12.55 -1.48 -10.97
CA LEU A 160 12.95 -2.83 -10.62
C LEU A 160 13.83 -3.47 -11.69
N GLU A 161 13.44 -3.36 -12.95
CA GLU A 161 14.19 -3.94 -14.08
C GLU A 161 15.56 -3.29 -14.27
N LEU A 162 15.70 -2.04 -13.82
CA LEU A 162 16.96 -1.29 -13.85
C LEU A 162 17.79 -1.41 -12.55
N TYR A 163 17.32 -2.14 -11.54
CA TYR A 163 17.94 -2.21 -10.21
C TYR A 163 18.15 -0.84 -9.55
N GLN A 164 17.14 0.03 -9.71
CA GLN A 164 17.14 1.42 -9.22
C GLN A 164 16.08 1.63 -8.13
N ASP A 165 15.45 0.56 -7.64
CA ASP A 165 14.49 0.71 -6.55
C ASP A 165 15.26 0.87 -5.23
N PRO A 166 14.94 1.88 -4.39
CA PRO A 166 15.60 2.04 -3.09
C PRO A 166 15.53 0.78 -2.21
N ARG A 167 14.49 -0.02 -2.36
CA ARG A 167 14.28 -1.27 -1.62
C ARG A 167 15.21 -2.41 -2.06
N ASP A 168 15.89 -2.29 -3.20
CA ASP A 168 16.90 -3.26 -3.64
C ASP A 168 18.13 -3.27 -2.71
N LEU A 169 18.37 -2.15 -2.01
CA LEU A 169 19.48 -1.99 -1.07
C LEU A 169 19.06 -2.23 0.39
N ASP A 170 17.78 -2.52 0.65
CA ASP A 170 17.29 -2.82 1.99
C ASP A 170 17.58 -4.30 2.33
N PRO A 171 18.37 -4.59 3.39
CA PRO A 171 18.63 -5.97 3.81
C PRO A 171 17.37 -6.70 4.30
N THR A 172 16.34 -5.95 4.67
CA THR A 172 15.07 -6.43 5.19
C THR A 172 13.93 -5.76 4.43
N PRO A 173 13.74 -6.10 3.14
CA PRO A 173 12.71 -5.46 2.34
C PRO A 173 11.34 -5.61 3.04
N PRO A 174 10.45 -4.61 2.94
CA PRO A 174 9.24 -4.50 3.74
C PRO A 174 8.12 -5.45 3.28
N PHE A 175 8.45 -6.71 3.02
CA PHE A 175 7.49 -7.73 2.60
C PHE A 175 6.57 -8.10 3.77
N ARG A 176 5.27 -8.16 3.48
CA ARG A 176 4.23 -8.35 4.50
C ARG A 176 3.32 -9.51 4.14
N ARG A 177 3.28 -10.53 4.99
CA ARG A 177 2.22 -11.54 4.95
C ARG A 177 0.96 -10.96 5.60
N THR A 178 -0.03 -10.62 4.78
CA THR A 178 -1.33 -10.14 5.27
C THR A 178 -2.16 -11.29 5.84
N GLY A 179 -2.94 -11.01 6.89
CA GLY A 179 -3.89 -11.98 7.46
C GLY A 179 -5.14 -12.15 6.58
N PRO A 180 -6.00 -13.16 6.86
CA PRO A 180 -7.31 -13.33 6.22
C PRO A 180 -8.27 -12.15 6.42
N ASP A 181 -8.10 -11.39 7.51
CA ASP A 181 -8.87 -10.21 7.90
C ASP A 181 -8.29 -8.89 7.38
N TYR A 182 -7.29 -8.96 6.50
CA TYR A 182 -6.63 -7.78 5.95
C TYR A 182 -7.60 -6.88 5.19
N LEU A 183 -7.72 -5.64 5.66
CA LEU A 183 -8.41 -4.56 4.98
C LEU A 183 -7.41 -3.85 4.07
N SER A 184 -7.52 -4.07 2.76
CA SER A 184 -6.64 -3.42 1.80
C SER A 184 -6.91 -1.91 1.74
N PRO A 185 -5.85 -1.07 1.73
CA PRO A 185 -5.99 0.37 1.46
C PRO A 185 -6.65 0.67 0.12
N ILE A 186 -6.63 -0.27 -0.84
CA ILE A 186 -7.24 -0.06 -2.15
C ILE A 186 -8.77 0.03 -2.08
N VAL A 187 -9.40 -0.41 -0.98
CA VAL A 187 -10.84 -0.27 -0.79
C VAL A 187 -11.17 1.22 -0.69
N PRO A 188 -12.01 1.76 -1.60
CA PRO A 188 -12.33 3.18 -1.59
C PRO A 188 -12.99 3.60 -0.27
N LYS A 189 -12.51 4.70 0.32
CA LYS A 189 -13.07 5.28 1.54
C LYS A 189 -14.24 6.21 1.25
N ARG A 190 -14.30 6.75 0.03
CA ARG A 190 -15.25 7.78 -0.40
C ARG A 190 -16.10 7.28 -1.55
N THR A 191 -17.14 8.04 -1.89
CA THR A 191 -18.01 7.75 -3.03
C THR A 191 -17.24 7.89 -4.34
N GLU A 192 -17.67 7.17 -5.38
CA GLU A 192 -17.07 7.33 -6.72
C GLU A 192 -17.19 8.77 -7.23
N ALA A 193 -18.31 9.44 -6.93
CA ALA A 193 -18.53 10.84 -7.29
C ALA A 193 -17.50 11.80 -6.67
N TYR A 194 -16.98 11.53 -5.47
CA TYR A 194 -15.87 12.30 -4.89
C TYR A 194 -14.60 12.15 -5.71
N TYR A 195 -14.24 10.92 -6.09
CA TYR A 195 -13.04 10.67 -6.89
C TYR A 195 -13.14 11.18 -8.33
N GLU A 196 -14.33 11.17 -8.91
CA GLU A 196 -14.60 11.83 -10.19
C GLU A 196 -14.41 13.35 -10.09
N LYS A 197 -14.94 13.97 -9.03
CA LYS A 197 -14.76 15.41 -8.82
C LYS A 197 -13.28 15.78 -8.64
N LEU A 198 -12.53 14.97 -7.92
CA LEU A 198 -11.09 15.16 -7.79
C LEU A 198 -10.37 15.03 -9.14
N ARG A 199 -10.73 14.04 -9.97
CA ARG A 199 -10.18 13.90 -11.33
C ARG A 199 -10.47 15.13 -12.19
N GLU A 200 -11.72 15.60 -12.19
CA GLU A 200 -12.11 16.83 -12.88
C GLU A 200 -11.21 18.01 -12.47
N LEU A 201 -10.97 18.19 -11.17
CA LEU A 201 -10.12 19.28 -10.67
C LEU A 201 -8.64 19.11 -11.08
N LEU A 202 -8.10 17.89 -11.03
CA LEU A 202 -6.71 17.60 -11.39
C LEU A 202 -6.42 17.72 -12.89
N GLU A 203 -7.45 17.59 -13.74
CA GLU A 203 -7.35 17.80 -15.19
C GLU A 203 -7.32 19.28 -15.59
N ARG A 204 -7.73 20.18 -14.68
CA ARG A 204 -7.74 21.61 -15.00
C ARG A 204 -6.32 22.15 -15.14
N SER A 205 -6.09 22.89 -16.22
CA SER A 205 -4.80 23.55 -16.51
C SER A 205 -4.45 24.67 -15.53
N ASP A 206 -5.44 25.19 -14.83
CA ASP A 206 -5.34 26.31 -13.91
C ASP A 206 -5.14 25.90 -12.44
N ILE A 207 -4.99 24.58 -12.20
CA ILE A 207 -4.55 23.96 -10.96
C ILE A 207 -3.14 23.41 -11.22
N GLU A 208 -2.12 24.05 -10.65
CA GLU A 208 -0.71 23.72 -10.87
C GLU A 208 -0.08 23.01 -9.67
N SER A 209 -0.68 23.13 -8.49
CA SER A 209 -0.16 22.61 -7.22
C SER A 209 -1.27 22.18 -6.27
N LEU A 210 -0.93 21.30 -5.33
CA LEU A 210 -1.87 20.71 -4.39
C LEU A 210 -1.29 20.63 -2.98
N ILE A 211 -2.13 20.77 -1.96
CA ILE A 211 -1.80 20.42 -0.59
C ILE A 211 -2.88 19.50 0.02
N MET A 212 -2.47 18.69 0.99
CA MET A 212 -3.34 17.77 1.69
C MET A 212 -2.85 17.56 3.13
N SER A 213 -3.78 17.56 4.09
CA SER A 213 -3.53 17.21 5.49
C SER A 213 -3.40 15.69 5.64
N GLY A 214 -2.75 15.20 6.70
CA GLY A 214 -2.10 13.90 6.62
C GLY A 214 -2.52 12.79 7.59
N GLU A 215 -3.51 12.97 8.45
CA GLU A 215 -3.69 12.04 9.59
C GLU A 215 -4.17 10.63 9.20
N VAL A 216 -5.00 10.49 8.17
CA VAL A 216 -5.40 9.17 7.64
C VAL A 216 -5.42 9.22 6.11
N PRO A 217 -4.39 8.69 5.43
CA PRO A 217 -4.32 8.81 3.99
C PRO A 217 -5.40 7.96 3.30
N ASP A 218 -6.17 8.56 2.39
CA ASP A 218 -7.03 7.85 1.44
C ASP A 218 -6.18 7.43 0.24
N PHE A 219 -5.92 6.12 0.14
CA PHE A 219 -5.10 5.55 -0.93
C PHE A 219 -5.55 5.99 -2.32
N GLN A 220 -6.86 6.07 -2.57
CA GLN A 220 -7.38 6.42 -3.89
C GLN A 220 -7.09 7.88 -4.23
N VAL A 221 -7.18 8.79 -3.24
CA VAL A 221 -6.74 10.18 -3.40
C VAL A 221 -5.24 10.24 -3.73
N PHE A 222 -4.41 9.54 -2.95
CA PHE A 222 -2.96 9.48 -3.19
C PHE A 222 -2.61 8.96 -4.57
N ARG A 223 -3.29 7.91 -5.01
CA ARG A 223 -3.07 7.32 -6.33
C ARG A 223 -3.42 8.32 -7.43
N LEU A 224 -4.51 9.08 -7.30
CA LEU A 224 -4.93 10.10 -8.28
C LEU A 224 -3.93 11.26 -8.36
N ILE A 225 -3.49 11.81 -7.22
CA ILE A 225 -2.54 12.93 -7.20
C ILE A 225 -1.16 12.50 -7.73
N CYS A 226 -0.70 11.29 -7.38
CA CYS A 226 0.57 10.75 -7.86
C CYS A 226 0.53 10.44 -9.35
N THR A 227 -0.58 9.88 -9.85
CA THR A 227 -0.82 9.67 -11.28
C THR A 227 -0.77 10.99 -12.04
N THR A 228 -1.38 12.04 -11.49
CA THR A 228 -1.37 13.39 -12.09
C THR A 228 0.04 13.96 -12.15
N GLN A 229 0.81 13.89 -11.05
CA GLN A 229 2.21 14.30 -11.04
C GLN A 229 3.02 13.48 -12.06
N ALA A 230 2.78 12.18 -12.15
CA ALA A 230 3.49 11.31 -13.07
C ALA A 230 3.25 11.69 -14.54
N ASN A 231 2.01 11.94 -14.91
CA ASN A 231 1.63 12.35 -16.26
C ASN A 231 2.18 13.73 -16.60
N ARG A 232 1.97 14.72 -15.73
CA ARG A 232 2.48 16.09 -15.96
C ARG A 232 4.01 16.15 -16.03
N ALA A 233 4.71 15.31 -15.27
CA ALA A 233 6.16 15.19 -15.34
C ALA A 233 6.65 14.52 -16.63
N LYS A 234 5.87 13.59 -17.19
CA LYS A 234 6.21 12.94 -18.46
C LYS A 234 6.08 13.91 -19.64
N ASP A 235 5.10 14.79 -19.59
CA ASP A 235 4.81 15.76 -20.64
C ASP A 235 5.65 17.06 -20.53
N SER A 236 6.61 17.09 -19.60
CA SER A 236 7.39 18.27 -19.26
C SER A 236 8.87 17.90 -19.08
N PRO A 237 9.82 18.78 -19.46
CA PRO A 237 11.23 18.58 -19.12
C PRO A 237 11.51 18.83 -17.62
N LYS A 238 10.49 19.24 -16.85
CA LYS A 238 10.61 19.57 -15.44
C LYS A 238 10.68 18.31 -14.58
N HIS A 239 11.38 18.42 -13.46
CA HIS A 239 11.34 17.40 -12.40
C HIS A 239 9.88 17.19 -11.92
N PRO A 240 9.47 15.97 -11.48
CA PRO A 240 8.08 15.72 -11.05
C PRO A 240 7.56 16.72 -10.02
N PHE A 241 8.43 17.11 -9.11
CA PHE A 241 8.18 18.13 -8.08
C PHE A 241 7.83 19.52 -8.63
N GLU A 242 8.36 19.89 -9.80
CA GLU A 242 8.10 21.16 -10.48
C GLU A 242 6.95 21.06 -11.48
N ALA A 243 6.71 19.86 -12.01
CA ALA A 243 5.61 19.61 -12.94
C ALA A 243 4.25 19.64 -12.23
N PHE A 244 4.20 19.15 -10.99
CA PHE A 244 3.02 19.23 -10.14
C PHE A 244 3.44 19.13 -8.65
N PRO A 245 3.66 20.26 -7.97
CA PRO A 245 4.03 20.25 -6.56
C PRO A 245 2.90 19.71 -5.69
N ILE A 246 3.21 18.72 -4.86
CA ILE A 246 2.28 18.14 -3.87
C ILE A 246 2.84 18.41 -2.48
N GLY A 247 2.14 19.20 -1.67
CA GLY A 247 2.45 19.38 -0.26
C GLY A 247 1.68 18.42 0.62
N ILE A 248 2.33 17.88 1.64
CA ILE A 248 1.70 17.01 2.62
C ILE A 248 2.15 17.32 4.05
N SER A 249 1.24 17.19 5.03
CA SER A 249 1.53 17.48 6.44
C SER A 249 1.95 16.26 7.28
N SER A 250 1.92 15.03 6.76
CA SER A 250 2.27 13.80 7.51
C SER A 250 3.32 12.93 6.83
N ASP A 251 3.90 12.04 7.64
CA ASP A 251 4.74 10.93 7.19
C ASP A 251 3.86 9.89 6.50
N CYS A 252 3.98 9.79 5.18
CA CYS A 252 3.24 8.83 4.34
C CYS A 252 4.19 7.76 3.82
N ASP A 253 4.94 7.12 4.70
CA ASP A 253 6.14 6.40 4.29
C ASP A 253 5.88 5.06 3.57
N ASP A 254 4.76 4.38 3.82
CA ASP A 254 4.62 2.99 3.39
C ASP A 254 4.19 2.79 1.91
N TRP A 255 3.49 3.76 1.29
CA TRP A 255 2.99 3.62 -0.09
C TRP A 255 3.85 4.34 -1.13
N LEU A 256 4.53 5.39 -0.70
CA LEU A 256 5.11 6.39 -1.60
C LEU A 256 6.43 5.95 -2.23
N GLY A 257 7.19 5.07 -1.56
CA GLY A 257 8.51 4.63 -2.00
C GLY A 257 8.51 4.01 -3.40
N GLY A 258 7.47 3.25 -3.77
CA GLY A 258 7.41 2.56 -5.06
C GLY A 258 7.02 3.44 -6.26
N TRP A 259 6.29 4.52 -6.03
CA TRP A 259 5.75 5.36 -7.11
C TRP A 259 6.72 6.41 -7.63
N LYS A 260 7.84 6.60 -6.93
CA LYS A 260 8.83 7.69 -7.17
C LYS A 260 8.19 9.08 -7.16
N SER A 261 7.01 9.22 -6.56
CA SER A 261 6.34 10.50 -6.35
C SER A 261 7.15 11.35 -5.37
N GLN A 262 7.07 12.66 -5.54
CA GLN A 262 7.87 13.63 -4.78
C GLN A 262 6.94 14.61 -4.07
N PHE A 263 7.18 14.83 -2.77
CA PHE A 263 6.29 15.58 -1.88
C PHE A 263 7.03 16.64 -1.08
N ILE A 264 6.39 17.79 -0.86
CA ILE A 264 6.85 18.84 0.04
C ILE A 264 6.23 18.58 1.41
N GLN A 265 7.03 18.12 2.35
CA GLN A 265 6.56 18.09 3.74
C GLN A 265 6.40 19.54 4.25
N TYR A 266 5.29 19.84 4.90
CA TYR A 266 5.09 21.12 5.58
C TYR A 266 4.61 20.90 7.02
N SER A 267 5.09 21.75 7.92
CA SER A 267 4.54 21.86 9.27
C SER A 267 3.25 22.67 9.23
N GLU A 268 2.24 22.17 9.94
CA GLU A 268 0.96 22.80 10.34
C GLU A 268 0.63 24.16 9.68
N GLY A 269 -0.33 24.15 8.76
CA GLY A 269 -1.02 25.37 8.29
C GLY A 269 -0.27 26.29 7.32
N LEU A 270 0.96 25.95 6.90
CA LEU A 270 1.83 26.85 6.11
C LEU A 270 2.21 26.32 4.71
N GLY A 271 1.49 25.31 4.20
CA GLY A 271 1.62 24.86 2.82
C GLY A 271 0.85 25.75 1.86
N TYR A 272 1.35 25.95 0.64
CA TYR A 272 0.56 26.53 -0.47
C TYR A 272 0.33 25.48 -1.54
N GLY A 273 -0.91 25.41 -2.03
CA GLY A 273 -1.33 24.66 -3.21
C GLY A 273 -2.56 25.36 -3.81
N ASP A 274 -2.77 25.23 -5.12
CA ASP A 274 -3.97 25.81 -5.75
C ASP A 274 -5.23 25.11 -5.26
N ILE A 275 -5.16 23.80 -5.04
CA ILE A 275 -6.19 23.01 -4.37
C ILE A 275 -5.70 22.53 -3.01
N TRP A 276 -6.57 22.59 -2.00
CA TRP A 276 -6.41 21.89 -0.74
C TRP A 276 -7.43 20.74 -0.67
N ILE A 277 -6.93 19.50 -0.58
CA ILE A 277 -7.76 18.32 -0.31
C ILE A 277 -7.83 18.09 1.19
N LEU A 278 -9.05 18.08 1.72
CA LEU A 278 -9.29 17.98 3.16
C LEU A 278 -9.69 16.57 3.55
N ASN A 279 -9.09 16.09 4.63
CA ASN A 279 -9.36 14.79 5.22
C ASN A 279 -10.36 14.91 6.38
N ASP A 280 -10.83 13.78 6.89
CA ASP A 280 -11.89 13.72 7.92
C ASP A 280 -11.52 14.45 9.22
N ALA A 281 -10.23 14.67 9.48
CA ALA A 281 -9.74 15.41 10.64
C ALA A 281 -9.83 16.94 10.49
N ASP A 282 -9.99 17.45 9.27
CA ASP A 282 -10.06 18.89 9.03
C ASP A 282 -11.49 19.38 9.22
N SER A 283 -11.70 20.34 10.14
CA SER A 283 -13.01 20.97 10.29
C SER A 283 -13.19 22.12 9.29
N GLY A 284 -14.37 22.22 8.68
CA GLY A 284 -14.74 23.37 7.86
C GLY A 284 -14.61 24.71 8.61
N GLU A 285 -14.86 24.70 9.93
CA GLU A 285 -14.65 25.84 10.81
C GLU A 285 -13.18 26.28 10.86
N HIS A 286 -12.25 25.33 11.00
CA HIS A 286 -10.81 25.64 11.00
C HIS A 286 -10.39 26.25 9.65
N MET A 287 -10.90 25.71 8.55
CA MET A 287 -10.61 26.25 7.22
C MET A 287 -11.18 27.65 7.00
N LYS A 288 -12.41 27.88 7.46
CA LYS A 288 -13.01 29.20 7.45
C LYS A 288 -12.18 30.19 8.25
N TRP A 289 -11.75 29.82 9.45
CA TRP A 289 -10.87 30.64 10.29
C TRP A 289 -9.52 30.94 9.61
N LEU A 290 -8.88 29.94 9.00
CA LEU A 290 -7.64 30.15 8.24
C LEU A 290 -7.82 31.13 7.07
N VAL A 291 -8.95 31.06 6.38
CA VAL A 291 -9.25 31.96 5.26
C VAL A 291 -9.58 33.38 5.73
N GLU A 292 -10.44 33.52 6.73
CA GLU A 292 -10.96 34.81 7.18
C GLU A 292 -9.94 35.59 8.02
N GLU A 293 -9.30 34.93 8.98
CA GLU A 293 -8.38 35.55 9.93
C GLU A 293 -6.93 35.56 9.42
N HIS A 294 -6.48 34.45 8.83
CA HIS A 294 -5.08 34.28 8.39
C HIS A 294 -4.85 34.57 6.91
N LYS A 295 -5.90 34.93 6.15
CA LYS A 295 -5.85 35.20 4.71
C LYS A 295 -5.22 34.06 3.90
N ASN A 296 -5.37 32.83 4.39
CA ASN A 296 -4.83 31.64 3.77
C ASN A 296 -5.77 31.17 2.65
N HIS A 297 -5.67 31.82 1.49
CA HIS A 297 -6.59 31.60 0.39
C HIS A 297 -6.07 30.56 -0.60
N HIS A 298 -6.93 29.64 -0.98
CA HIS A 298 -6.67 28.66 -2.03
C HIS A 298 -7.63 28.88 -3.18
N LYS A 299 -7.36 28.31 -4.35
CA LYS A 299 -8.30 28.40 -5.45
C LYS A 299 -9.49 27.47 -5.22
N CYS A 300 -9.21 26.27 -4.73
CA CYS A 300 -10.20 25.26 -4.43
C CYS A 300 -9.94 24.63 -3.06
N PHE A 301 -11.02 24.41 -2.30
CA PHE A 301 -11.04 23.49 -1.17
C PHE A 301 -11.98 22.33 -1.50
N LEU A 302 -11.47 21.10 -1.48
CA LEU A 302 -12.26 19.90 -1.72
C LEU A 302 -12.45 19.15 -0.40
N PHE A 303 -13.69 19.15 0.08
CA PHE A 303 -14.12 18.45 1.29
C PHE A 303 -14.87 17.17 0.92
N HIS A 304 -14.82 16.20 1.82
CA HIS A 304 -15.78 15.09 1.83
C HIS A 304 -17.15 15.54 2.32
N GLU A 305 -17.13 16.21 3.46
CA GLU A 305 -18.27 16.63 4.26
C GLU A 305 -17.85 17.80 5.15
N GLY A 306 -18.82 18.44 5.82
CA GLY A 306 -18.52 19.42 6.88
C GLY A 306 -17.89 20.73 6.42
N ALA A 307 -18.02 21.10 5.14
CA ALA A 307 -17.58 22.40 4.65
C ALA A 307 -18.47 23.52 5.21
N GLU A 308 -17.84 24.64 5.52
CA GLU A 308 -18.52 25.87 5.95
C GLU A 308 -18.54 26.90 4.81
N GLU A 309 -19.55 27.76 4.78
CA GLU A 309 -19.57 28.87 3.82
C GLU A 309 -18.45 29.88 4.15
N ILE A 310 -17.65 30.19 3.14
CA ILE A 310 -16.54 31.14 3.21
C ILE A 310 -16.81 32.30 2.24
N PRO A 311 -16.86 33.56 2.71
CA PRO A 311 -17.09 34.72 1.85
C PRO A 311 -16.11 34.80 0.67
N GLY A 312 -16.67 34.99 -0.54
CA GLY A 312 -15.92 35.05 -1.79
C GLY A 312 -15.59 33.68 -2.41
N TYR A 313 -16.11 32.59 -1.83
CA TYR A 313 -16.08 31.27 -2.45
C TYR A 313 -17.50 30.85 -2.84
N ARG A 314 -17.60 30.26 -4.03
CA ARG A 314 -18.80 29.55 -4.47
C ARG A 314 -18.76 28.14 -3.93
N MET A 315 -19.79 27.78 -3.16
CA MET A 315 -19.99 26.41 -2.69
C MET A 315 -20.82 25.61 -3.70
N THR A 316 -20.30 24.45 -4.09
CA THR A 316 -21.02 23.43 -4.87
C THR A 316 -20.86 22.09 -4.17
N GLN A 317 -21.86 21.22 -4.31
CA GLN A 317 -21.84 19.91 -3.64
C GLN A 317 -22.41 18.83 -4.54
N GLY A 318 -21.95 17.61 -4.33
CA GLY A 318 -22.49 16.40 -4.95
C GLY A 318 -22.41 15.23 -3.98
N ASP A 319 -22.59 14.02 -4.50
CA ASP A 319 -22.57 12.81 -3.69
C ASP A 319 -21.18 12.59 -3.05
N GLY A 320 -21.08 12.81 -1.73
CA GLY A 320 -19.86 12.60 -0.95
C GLY A 320 -18.75 13.63 -1.18
N TRP A 321 -19.04 14.80 -1.78
CA TRP A 321 -18.08 15.88 -1.94
C TRP A 321 -18.71 17.28 -1.82
N ILE A 322 -17.93 18.23 -1.29
CA ILE A 322 -18.24 19.66 -1.29
C ILE A 322 -17.01 20.42 -1.81
N LEU A 323 -17.22 21.31 -2.77
CA LEU A 323 -16.18 22.15 -3.36
C LEU A 323 -16.47 23.62 -3.05
N LEU A 324 -15.51 24.28 -2.40
CA LEU A 324 -15.45 25.74 -2.34
C LEU A 324 -14.48 26.22 -3.40
N GLU A 325 -14.96 27.02 -4.35
CA GLU A 325 -14.15 27.59 -5.43
C GLU A 325 -14.13 29.12 -5.32
N ASP A 326 -12.93 29.70 -5.26
CA ASP A 326 -12.75 31.15 -5.18
C ASP A 326 -13.10 31.82 -6.51
N GLU A 327 -14.12 32.66 -6.51
CA GLU A 327 -14.64 33.35 -7.70
C GLU A 327 -13.76 34.52 -8.17
N SER A 328 -12.71 34.86 -7.41
CA SER A 328 -11.80 35.95 -7.79
C SER A 328 -10.72 35.51 -8.78
N GLU A 329 -10.52 36.32 -9.82
CA GLU A 329 -9.57 36.03 -10.90
C GLU A 329 -8.11 36.06 -10.44
N GLU A 330 -7.75 36.88 -9.45
CA GLU A 330 -6.37 37.00 -8.99
C GLU A 330 -6.26 37.49 -7.54
N ARG A 331 -6.08 36.59 -6.57
CA ARG A 331 -5.66 36.98 -5.21
C ARG A 331 -4.13 37.11 -5.16
N GLU A 332 -3.61 38.23 -4.67
CA GLU A 332 -2.17 38.42 -4.40
C GLU A 332 -1.55 37.29 -3.57
N TYR A 333 -2.35 36.61 -2.74
CA TYR A 333 -1.91 35.46 -1.97
C TYR A 333 -1.50 34.28 -2.85
N ARG A 334 -2.17 34.02 -3.98
CA ARG A 334 -1.77 32.97 -4.95
C ARG A 334 -0.39 33.28 -5.55
N LYS A 335 -0.13 34.55 -5.87
CA LYS A 335 1.21 35.01 -6.33
C LYS A 335 2.28 34.78 -5.26
N ARG A 336 1.98 35.12 -4.00
CA ARG A 336 2.89 34.90 -2.85
C ARG A 336 3.14 33.42 -2.59
N GLY A 337 2.10 32.59 -2.65
CA GLY A 337 2.18 31.15 -2.48
C GLY A 337 3.04 30.47 -3.54
N LYS A 338 2.80 30.82 -4.82
CA LYS A 338 3.63 30.36 -5.95
C LYS A 338 5.09 30.78 -5.80
N ALA A 339 5.36 32.03 -5.43
CA ALA A 339 6.72 32.51 -5.15
C ALA A 339 7.38 31.77 -3.97
N SER A 340 6.61 31.41 -2.93
CA SER A 340 7.09 30.62 -1.79
C SER A 340 7.46 29.19 -2.20
N LEU A 341 6.62 28.53 -3.01
CA LEU A 341 6.94 27.23 -3.61
C LEU A 341 8.21 27.31 -4.45
N GLU A 342 8.32 28.29 -5.35
CA GLU A 342 9.51 28.53 -6.16
C GLU A 342 10.78 28.75 -5.32
N ALA A 343 10.69 29.51 -4.22
CA ALA A 343 11.80 29.73 -3.31
C ALA A 343 12.19 28.46 -2.53
N ARG A 344 11.23 27.61 -2.18
CA ARG A 344 11.52 26.27 -1.61
C ARG A 344 12.22 25.38 -2.64
N PHE A 345 11.78 25.39 -3.90
CA PHE A 345 12.44 24.64 -4.99
C PHE A 345 13.91 25.03 -5.15
N LYS A 346 14.20 26.34 -5.22
CA LYS A 346 15.57 26.84 -5.34
C LYS A 346 16.46 26.37 -4.19
N ARG A 347 15.93 26.33 -2.95
CA ARG A 347 16.68 25.85 -1.78
C ARG A 347 16.94 24.35 -1.83
N MET A 348 15.95 23.55 -2.21
CA MET A 348 16.08 22.10 -2.34
C MET A 348 17.11 21.72 -3.42
N TRP A 349 17.02 22.33 -4.61
CA TRP A 349 18.00 22.10 -5.69
C TRP A 349 19.41 22.52 -5.32
N ALA A 350 19.56 23.65 -4.61
CA ALA A 350 20.87 24.09 -4.13
C ALA A 350 21.48 23.09 -3.12
N HIS A 351 20.65 22.34 -2.40
CA HIS A 351 21.11 21.28 -1.50
C HIS A 351 21.55 20.04 -2.29
N ILE A 352 20.70 19.55 -3.21
CA ILE A 352 20.99 18.37 -4.05
C ILE A 352 22.27 18.59 -4.89
N ILE A 353 22.46 19.78 -5.46
CA ILE A 353 23.67 20.10 -6.23
C ILE A 353 24.91 20.13 -5.32
N LYS A 354 24.79 20.65 -4.09
CA LYS A 354 25.91 20.65 -3.13
C LYS A 354 26.32 19.24 -2.72
N GLU A 355 25.36 18.33 -2.54
CA GLU A 355 25.63 16.93 -2.21
C GLU A 355 26.32 16.21 -3.38
N LYS A 356 25.85 16.40 -4.61
CA LYS A 356 26.45 15.80 -5.82
C LYS A 356 27.82 16.36 -6.24
N VAL A 357 28.22 17.53 -5.74
CA VAL A 357 29.54 18.14 -6.00
C VAL A 357 30.54 17.80 -4.88
N ALA A 358 30.05 17.29 -3.74
CA ALA A 358 30.88 16.84 -2.63
C ALA A 358 31.27 15.34 -2.72
N GLU A 359 30.60 14.58 -3.59
CA GLU A 359 31.00 13.24 -4.08
C GLU A 359 31.89 13.36 -5.31
#